data_AF-A0A1M3IPK4-F1
#
_entry.id   AF-A0A1M3IPK4-F1
#
_cell.length_a   1.000
_cell.length_b   1.000
_cell.length_c   1.000
_cell.angle_alpha   90.00
_cell.angle_beta   90.00
_cell.angle_gamma   90.00
#
_symmetry.space_group_name_H-M   'P 1'
#
loop_
_entity.id
_entity.type
_entity.pdbx_description
1 polymer ?
#
loop_
_entity_poly.entity_id
_entity_poly.type
_entity_poly.pdbx_seq_one_letter_code
_entity_poly.pdbx_strand_id
1 'polypeptide(L)'
;MAQKWKSVKQIRDEYFDTGTISPISMAQLREYLKGDNEDELSRAIDLVTDASLMNLVPLMAQHLDHEDWYIRELLIGNLLGILCLPEYAEKGLDMIEHDEDPGVRDLALSNIGAVINKIEDKELKKKIAQKLIDVLYSETEDHLTRSASYVSILKDLEVPAIKRPDIDLIIGKDYPIDEEKIEEFKKRYL
;
A
#
# COMPACT_ATOMS: atom_id res chain seq x y z
N MET A 1 -9.99 40.28 -3.17
CA MET A 1 -10.89 39.32 -3.84
C MET A 1 -10.96 38.09 -2.95
N ALA A 2 -12.15 37.60 -2.59
CA ALA A 2 -12.25 36.36 -1.83
C ALA A 2 -11.69 35.21 -2.68
N GLN A 3 -10.76 34.47 -2.11
CA GLN A 3 -10.10 33.36 -2.81
C GLN A 3 -11.09 32.20 -2.92
N LYS A 4 -11.37 31.76 -4.16
CA LYS A 4 -12.31 30.66 -4.40
C LYS A 4 -11.67 29.35 -3.92
N TRP A 5 -12.38 28.65 -3.04
CA TRP A 5 -12.02 27.30 -2.62
C TRP A 5 -12.21 26.32 -3.80
N LYS A 6 -11.16 25.55 -4.14
CA LYS A 6 -11.24 24.52 -5.18
C LYS A 6 -11.57 23.17 -4.55
N SER A 7 -12.37 22.35 -5.22
CA SER A 7 -12.49 20.93 -4.85
C SER A 7 -11.20 20.17 -5.16
N VAL A 8 -10.98 19.00 -4.54
CA VAL A 8 -9.81 18.17 -4.87
C VAL A 8 -9.77 17.83 -6.36
N LYS A 9 -10.94 17.58 -6.97
CA LYS A 9 -11.04 17.39 -8.42
C LYS A 9 -10.47 18.56 -9.22
N GLN A 10 -10.80 19.80 -8.84
CA GLN A 10 -10.28 20.99 -9.53
C GLN A 10 -8.77 21.19 -9.32
N ILE A 11 -8.23 20.74 -8.18
CA ILE A 11 -6.79 20.74 -7.92
C ILE A 11 -6.10 19.65 -8.78
N ARG A 12 -6.73 18.48 -8.93
CA ARG A 12 -6.26 17.40 -9.81
C ARG A 12 -6.26 17.82 -11.27
N ASP A 13 -7.32 18.48 -11.73
CA ASP A 13 -7.41 19.03 -13.10
C ASP A 13 -6.28 20.05 -13.33
N GLU A 14 -6.01 20.94 -12.38
CA GLU A 14 -4.86 21.87 -12.44
C GLU A 14 -3.51 21.14 -12.57
N TYR A 15 -3.31 20.06 -11.82
CA TYR A 15 -2.09 19.25 -11.92
C TYR A 15 -1.95 18.61 -13.31
N PHE A 16 -3.01 18.02 -13.85
CA PHE A 16 -2.96 17.40 -15.18
C PHE A 16 -2.83 18.41 -16.33
N ASP A 17 -3.45 19.59 -16.20
CA ASP A 17 -3.38 20.63 -17.21
C ASP A 17 -2.01 21.32 -17.26
N THR A 18 -1.35 21.46 -16.09
CA THR A 18 -0.14 22.31 -15.97
C THR A 18 1.12 21.56 -15.57
N GLY A 19 1.02 20.31 -15.12
CA GLY A 19 2.11 19.54 -14.53
C GLY A 19 2.52 19.99 -13.13
N THR A 20 1.86 20.98 -12.54
CA THR A 20 2.20 21.54 -11.22
C THR A 20 0.95 21.88 -10.41
N ILE A 21 1.07 21.94 -9.08
CA ILE A 21 0.00 22.41 -8.19
C ILE A 21 0.44 23.77 -7.63
N SER A 22 -0.39 24.80 -7.84
CA SER A 22 -0.10 26.14 -7.31
C SER A 22 -0.03 26.15 -5.78
N PRO A 23 0.69 27.11 -5.17
CA PRO A 23 0.80 27.20 -3.71
C PRO A 23 -0.55 27.28 -2.98
N ILE A 24 -1.55 27.89 -3.64
CA ILE A 24 -2.91 28.02 -3.10
C ILE A 24 -3.60 26.66 -3.07
N SER A 25 -3.56 25.93 -4.18
CA SER A 25 -4.13 24.59 -4.27
C SER A 25 -3.41 23.61 -3.35
N MET A 26 -2.10 23.76 -3.17
CA MET A 26 -1.32 22.97 -2.21
C MET A 26 -1.78 23.22 -0.77
N ALA A 27 -2.08 24.47 -0.41
CA ALA A 27 -2.64 24.79 0.91
C ALA A 27 -4.04 24.21 1.09
N GLN A 28 -4.90 24.28 0.06
CA GLN A 28 -6.23 23.69 0.10
C GLN A 28 -6.20 22.16 0.21
N LEU A 29 -5.29 21.50 -0.53
CA LEU A 29 -5.08 20.05 -0.45
C LEU A 29 -4.67 19.60 0.96
N ARG A 30 -3.85 20.38 1.67
CA ARG A 30 -3.52 20.11 3.08
C ARG A 30 -4.74 20.16 3.98
N GLU A 31 -5.68 21.06 3.74
CA GLU A 31 -6.90 21.14 4.54
C GLU A 31 -7.85 19.99 4.24
N TYR A 32 -7.90 19.50 2.99
CA TYR A 32 -8.64 18.28 2.66
C TYR A 32 -8.08 17.04 3.38
N LEU A 33 -6.76 16.91 3.47
CA LEU A 33 -6.12 15.83 4.23
C LEU A 33 -6.31 15.93 5.75
N LYS A 34 -6.83 17.03 6.28
CA LYS A 34 -7.15 17.19 7.71
C LYS A 34 -8.64 17.09 8.00
N GLY A 35 -9.47 17.09 6.97
CA GLY A 35 -10.92 17.09 7.11
C GLY A 35 -11.48 15.68 7.25
N ASP A 36 -12.73 15.62 7.67
CA ASP A 36 -13.44 14.36 7.95
C ASP A 36 -14.38 13.96 6.79
N ASN A 37 -14.30 14.63 5.63
CA ASN A 37 -15.08 14.26 4.47
C ASN A 37 -14.36 13.16 3.68
N GLU A 38 -14.79 11.92 3.85
CA GLU A 38 -14.19 10.70 3.27
C GLU A 38 -14.02 10.79 1.74
N ASP A 39 -15.01 11.34 1.04
CA ASP A 39 -15.00 11.53 -0.42
C ASP A 39 -13.87 12.47 -0.89
N GLU A 40 -13.64 13.57 -0.19
CA GLU A 40 -12.56 14.50 -0.53
C GLU A 40 -11.22 14.03 0.04
N LEU A 41 -11.22 13.33 1.18
CA LEU A 41 -10.03 12.75 1.79
C LEU A 41 -9.44 11.67 0.87
N SER A 42 -10.24 10.71 0.42
CA SER A 42 -9.82 9.67 -0.53
C SER A 42 -9.24 10.27 -1.82
N ARG A 43 -9.94 11.25 -2.42
CA ARG A 43 -9.42 11.97 -3.60
C ARG A 43 -8.12 12.70 -3.32
N ALA A 44 -7.96 13.25 -2.11
CA ALA A 44 -6.73 13.96 -1.73
C ALA A 44 -5.57 12.98 -1.58
N ILE A 45 -5.81 11.81 -0.97
CA ILE A 45 -4.85 10.71 -0.86
C ILE A 45 -4.40 10.23 -2.25
N ASP A 46 -5.35 10.01 -3.17
CA ASP A 46 -5.06 9.65 -4.56
C ASP A 46 -4.19 10.71 -5.23
N LEU A 47 -4.54 11.99 -5.12
CA LEU A 47 -3.78 13.05 -5.75
C LEU A 47 -2.37 13.19 -5.16
N VAL A 48 -2.21 13.06 -3.85
CA VAL A 48 -0.88 13.06 -3.19
C VAL A 48 -0.02 11.95 -3.77
N THR A 49 -0.61 10.78 -3.98
CA THR A 49 0.09 9.60 -4.49
C THR A 49 0.41 9.75 -5.98
N ASP A 50 -0.58 10.05 -6.82
CA ASP A 50 -0.47 10.27 -8.26
C ASP A 50 0.59 11.33 -8.60
N ALA A 51 0.57 12.44 -7.86
CA ALA A 51 1.51 13.55 -8.07
C ALA A 51 2.81 13.41 -7.25
N SER A 52 3.01 12.30 -6.53
CA SER A 52 4.19 12.02 -5.71
C SER A 52 4.56 13.18 -4.76
N LEU A 53 3.57 13.76 -4.08
CA LEU A 53 3.73 14.90 -3.18
C LEU A 53 4.29 14.44 -1.82
N MET A 54 5.56 14.03 -1.80
CA MET A 54 6.21 13.43 -0.62
C MET A 54 6.13 14.27 0.65
N ASN A 55 6.04 15.59 0.52
CA ASN A 55 5.88 16.52 1.65
C ASN A 55 4.47 16.50 2.29
N LEU A 56 3.51 15.76 1.71
CA LEU A 56 2.15 15.54 2.22
C LEU A 56 1.93 14.12 2.73
N VAL A 57 2.82 13.18 2.43
CA VAL A 57 2.71 11.78 2.88
C VAL A 57 2.56 11.66 4.41
N PRO A 58 3.35 12.37 5.25
CA PRO A 58 3.16 12.29 6.70
C PRO A 58 1.80 12.79 7.19
N LEU A 59 1.13 13.65 6.40
CA LEU A 59 -0.20 14.16 6.74
C LEU A 59 -1.27 13.13 6.38
N MET A 60 -1.21 12.53 5.19
CA MET A 60 -2.17 11.49 4.80
C MET A 60 -2.05 10.22 5.67
N ALA A 61 -0.83 9.87 6.08
CA ALA A 61 -0.59 8.69 6.93
C ALA A 61 -1.18 8.79 8.34
N GLN A 62 -1.64 9.97 8.78
CA GLN A 62 -2.36 10.14 10.05
C GLN A 62 -3.71 9.40 10.07
N HIS A 63 -4.20 9.01 8.90
CA HIS A 63 -5.47 8.31 8.71
C HIS A 63 -5.31 6.78 8.58
N LEU A 64 -4.14 6.22 8.93
CA LEU A 64 -3.95 4.76 8.93
C LEU A 64 -4.81 4.01 9.96
N ASP A 65 -5.39 4.74 10.91
CA ASP A 65 -6.34 4.23 11.91
C ASP A 65 -7.76 4.81 11.71
N HIS A 66 -8.08 5.30 10.50
CA HIS A 66 -9.38 5.88 10.18
C HIS A 66 -10.51 4.84 10.35
N GLU A 67 -11.71 5.27 10.75
CA GLU A 67 -12.84 4.37 11.02
C GLU A 67 -13.33 3.64 9.75
N ASP A 68 -13.38 4.36 8.63
CA ASP A 68 -13.65 3.78 7.31
C ASP A 68 -12.49 2.88 6.84
N TRP A 69 -12.80 1.60 6.65
CA TRP A 69 -11.88 0.58 6.13
C TRP A 69 -11.35 0.95 4.75
N TYR A 70 -12.13 1.61 3.91
CA TYR A 70 -11.72 1.99 2.56
C TYR A 70 -10.56 3.01 2.59
N ILE A 71 -10.58 3.94 3.54
CA ILE A 71 -9.49 4.91 3.74
C ILE A 71 -8.22 4.20 4.20
N ARG A 72 -8.32 3.26 5.16
CA ARG A 72 -7.18 2.47 5.64
C ARG A 72 -6.57 1.62 4.53
N GLU A 73 -7.42 0.94 3.76
CA GLU A 73 -7.04 0.13 2.60
C GLU A 73 -6.29 0.99 1.58
N LEU A 74 -6.90 2.09 1.12
CA LEU A 74 -6.30 3.00 0.16
C LEU A 74 -4.91 3.50 0.60
N LEU A 75 -4.79 3.91 1.86
CA LEU A 75 -3.54 4.42 2.41
C LEU A 75 -2.45 3.37 2.44
N ILE A 76 -2.72 2.18 2.97
CA ILE A 76 -1.67 1.18 3.10
C ILE A 76 -1.21 0.67 1.73
N GLY A 77 -2.13 0.55 0.78
CA GLY A 77 -1.82 0.25 -0.62
C GLY A 77 -0.93 1.32 -1.27
N ASN A 78 -1.25 2.60 -1.06
CA ASN A 78 -0.48 3.70 -1.63
C ASN A 78 0.90 3.84 -0.98
N LEU A 79 1.00 3.75 0.35
CA LEU A 79 2.25 3.93 1.09
C LEU A 79 3.25 2.80 0.80
N LEU A 80 2.82 1.53 0.87
CA LEU A 80 3.70 0.39 0.67
C LEU A 80 3.84 0.00 -0.80
N GLY A 81 2.74 0.05 -1.57
CA GLY A 81 2.70 -0.49 -2.93
C GLY A 81 3.11 0.49 -4.01
N ILE A 82 2.70 1.76 -3.90
CA ILE A 82 2.94 2.77 -4.93
C ILE A 82 4.17 3.62 -4.58
N LEU A 83 4.16 4.24 -3.40
CA LEU A 83 5.25 5.10 -2.93
C LEU A 83 6.44 4.29 -2.39
N CYS A 84 6.23 3.00 -2.09
CA CYS A 84 7.24 2.07 -1.61
C CYS A 84 8.05 2.58 -0.41
N LEU A 85 7.35 3.06 0.63
CA LEU A 85 7.89 3.72 1.81
C LEU A 85 8.14 2.75 2.98
N PRO A 86 9.39 2.36 3.27
CA PRO A 86 9.71 1.37 4.30
C PRO A 86 9.42 1.82 5.73
N GLU A 87 9.35 3.13 5.99
CA GLU A 87 9.02 3.68 7.32
C GLU A 87 7.61 3.29 7.80
N TYR A 88 6.73 2.86 6.89
CA TYR A 88 5.38 2.37 7.21
C TYR A 88 5.29 0.83 7.31
N ALA A 89 6.40 0.11 7.16
CA ALA A 89 6.39 -1.35 7.15
C ALA A 89 5.93 -1.97 8.48
N GLU A 90 6.29 -1.36 9.62
CA GLU A 90 5.84 -1.82 10.94
C GLU A 90 4.32 -1.68 11.10
N LYS A 91 3.76 -0.54 10.68
CA LYS A 91 2.30 -0.35 10.66
C LYS A 91 1.63 -1.30 9.68
N GLY A 92 2.23 -1.54 8.51
CA GLY A 92 1.74 -2.55 7.56
C GLY A 92 1.68 -3.95 8.16
N LEU A 93 2.71 -4.37 8.91
CA LEU A 93 2.70 -5.66 9.59
C LEU A 93 1.61 -5.74 10.67
N ASP A 94 1.45 -4.69 11.48
CA ASP A 94 0.36 -4.59 12.46
C ASP A 94 -1.02 -4.71 11.80
N MET A 95 -1.24 -4.03 10.68
CA MET A 95 -2.49 -4.13 9.93
C MET A 95 -2.72 -5.54 9.37
N ILE A 96 -1.69 -6.20 8.82
CA ILE A 96 -1.78 -7.60 8.35
C ILE A 96 -2.24 -8.54 9.49
N GLU A 97 -1.80 -8.29 10.72
CA GLU A 97 -2.08 -9.18 11.85
C GLU A 97 -3.40 -8.86 12.54
N HIS A 98 -3.81 -7.59 12.57
CA HIS A 98 -4.83 -7.11 13.50
C HIS A 98 -5.95 -6.27 12.89
N ASP A 99 -5.86 -5.83 11.62
CA ASP A 99 -6.97 -5.05 11.04
C ASP A 99 -8.24 -5.91 10.96
N GLU A 100 -9.37 -5.31 11.33
CA GLU A 100 -10.67 -5.98 11.33
C GLU A 100 -11.13 -6.32 9.91
N ASP A 101 -10.78 -5.48 8.93
CA ASP A 101 -11.24 -5.63 7.57
C ASP A 101 -10.28 -6.53 6.75
N PRO A 102 -10.79 -7.62 6.15
CA PRO A 102 -9.96 -8.51 5.33
C PRO A 102 -9.29 -7.83 4.13
N GLY A 103 -9.96 -6.87 3.47
CA GLY A 103 -9.41 -6.15 2.33
C GLY A 103 -8.19 -5.33 2.73
N VAL A 104 -8.24 -4.67 3.88
CA VAL A 104 -7.10 -3.95 4.44
C VAL A 104 -5.93 -4.90 4.73
N ARG A 105 -6.19 -6.06 5.36
CA ARG A 105 -5.15 -7.07 5.64
C ARG A 105 -4.49 -7.58 4.36
N ASP A 106 -5.30 -7.98 3.38
CA ASP A 106 -4.83 -8.55 2.11
C ASP A 106 -4.05 -7.51 1.29
N LEU A 107 -4.51 -6.25 1.28
CA LEU A 107 -3.81 -5.21 0.55
C LEU A 107 -2.47 -4.84 1.22
N ALA A 108 -2.41 -4.76 2.54
CA ALA A 108 -1.16 -4.58 3.27
C ALA A 108 -0.19 -5.74 3.00
N LEU A 109 -0.69 -6.98 3.09
CA LEU A 109 0.05 -8.21 2.84
C LEU A 109 0.63 -8.24 1.42
N SER A 110 -0.18 -7.91 0.42
CA SER A 110 0.23 -7.94 -0.98
C SER A 110 1.28 -6.88 -1.34
N ASN A 111 1.44 -5.84 -0.53
CA ASN A 111 2.32 -4.70 -0.82
C ASN A 111 3.57 -4.63 0.05
N ILE A 112 3.59 -5.26 1.24
CA ILE A 112 4.73 -5.14 2.17
C ILE A 112 6.07 -5.62 1.57
N GLY A 113 6.05 -6.58 0.65
CA GLY A 113 7.23 -7.04 -0.07
C GLY A 113 7.85 -6.00 -1.01
N ALA A 114 7.12 -4.95 -1.42
CA ALA A 114 7.69 -3.85 -2.20
C ALA A 114 8.67 -2.97 -1.40
N VAL A 115 8.65 -3.09 -0.06
CA VAL A 115 9.50 -2.29 0.84
C VAL A 115 10.43 -3.11 1.70
N ILE A 116 10.21 -4.42 1.84
CA ILE A 116 10.95 -5.27 2.79
C ILE A 116 12.47 -5.16 2.62
N ASN A 117 13.00 -5.14 1.39
CA ASN A 117 14.43 -4.99 1.13
C ASN A 117 15.01 -3.63 1.60
N LYS A 118 14.18 -2.57 1.69
CA LYS A 118 14.57 -1.22 2.10
C LYS A 118 14.53 -0.98 3.62
N ILE A 119 13.94 -1.90 4.40
CA ILE A 119 13.85 -1.77 5.86
C ILE A 119 15.25 -1.90 6.50
N GLU A 120 15.63 -1.02 7.43
CA GLU A 120 16.93 -1.11 8.11
C GLU A 120 16.93 -2.17 9.23
N ASP A 121 15.81 -2.30 9.95
CA ASP A 121 15.63 -3.28 11.02
C ASP A 121 15.57 -4.72 10.47
N LYS A 122 16.61 -5.51 10.78
CA LYS A 122 16.73 -6.91 10.36
C LYS A 122 15.71 -7.82 11.03
N GLU A 123 15.32 -7.55 12.28
CA GLU A 123 14.33 -8.36 12.97
C GLU A 123 12.94 -8.11 12.38
N LEU A 124 12.62 -6.86 12.05
CA LEU A 124 11.38 -6.54 11.33
C LEU A 124 11.35 -7.20 9.94
N LYS A 125 12.44 -7.13 9.17
CA LYS A 125 12.58 -7.86 7.90
C LYS A 125 12.29 -9.35 8.06
N LYS A 126 12.92 -9.99 9.04
CA LYS A 126 12.75 -11.42 9.30
C LYS A 126 11.31 -11.75 9.69
N LYS A 127 10.66 -10.94 10.54
CA LYS A 127 9.25 -11.11 10.93
C LYS A 127 8.32 -11.03 9.73
N ILE A 128 8.47 -10.01 8.88
CA ILE A 128 7.67 -9.85 7.67
C ILE A 128 7.89 -11.05 6.74
N ALA A 129 9.14 -11.44 6.50
CA ALA A 129 9.44 -12.59 5.64
C ALA A 129 8.84 -13.90 6.16
N GLN A 130 8.93 -14.15 7.48
CA GLN A 130 8.32 -15.31 8.10
C GLN A 130 6.79 -15.27 7.96
N LYS A 131 6.16 -14.12 8.22
CA LYS A 131 4.72 -13.94 8.06
C LYS A 131 4.26 -14.24 6.63
N LEU A 132 4.98 -13.77 5.61
CA LEU A 132 4.67 -14.07 4.22
C LEU A 132 4.74 -15.59 3.95
N ILE A 133 5.79 -16.26 4.39
CA ILE A 133 5.92 -17.72 4.21
C ILE A 133 4.82 -18.49 4.96
N ASP A 134 4.54 -18.12 6.20
CA ASP A 134 3.52 -18.77 7.03
C ASP A 134 2.14 -18.64 6.38
N VAL A 135 1.79 -17.45 5.90
CA VAL A 135 0.52 -17.23 5.19
C VAL A 135 0.47 -18.03 3.90
N LEU A 136 1.52 -17.97 3.06
CA LEU A 136 1.57 -18.65 1.76
C LEU A 136 1.27 -20.16 1.87
N TYR A 137 1.85 -20.81 2.87
CA TYR A 137 1.70 -22.25 3.09
C TYR A 137 0.62 -22.62 4.13
N SER A 138 -0.15 -21.65 4.62
CA SER A 138 -1.23 -21.94 5.56
C SER A 138 -2.33 -22.77 4.90
N GLU A 139 -2.80 -23.79 5.60
CA GLU A 139 -3.96 -24.59 5.16
C GLU A 139 -5.30 -23.94 5.54
N THR A 140 -5.27 -22.93 6.42
CA THR A 140 -6.47 -22.27 6.96
C THR A 140 -6.75 -20.93 6.30
N GLU A 141 -5.74 -20.29 5.72
CA GLU A 141 -5.93 -19.05 4.97
C GLU A 141 -6.62 -19.33 3.64
N ASP A 142 -7.49 -18.41 3.24
CA ASP A 142 -8.14 -18.53 1.95
C ASP A 142 -7.15 -18.30 0.77
N HIS A 143 -7.63 -18.55 -0.43
CA HIS A 143 -6.80 -18.46 -1.62
C HIS A 143 -6.37 -17.03 -1.97
N LEU A 144 -7.16 -16.00 -1.65
CA LEU A 144 -6.83 -14.60 -1.93
C LEU A 144 -5.71 -14.13 -1.00
N THR A 145 -5.81 -14.42 0.30
CA THR A 145 -4.76 -14.09 1.28
C THR A 145 -3.44 -14.79 0.94
N ARG A 146 -3.48 -16.06 0.53
CA ARG A 146 -2.29 -16.78 0.03
C ARG A 146 -1.72 -16.17 -1.25
N SER A 147 -2.59 -15.74 -2.17
CA SER A 147 -2.19 -15.03 -3.40
C SER A 147 -1.48 -13.72 -3.09
N ALA A 148 -2.04 -12.94 -2.16
CA ALA A 148 -1.47 -11.69 -1.70
C ALA A 148 -0.05 -11.90 -1.17
N SER A 149 0.16 -12.91 -0.31
CA SER A 149 1.51 -13.23 0.19
C SER A 149 2.48 -13.57 -0.94
N TYR A 150 2.07 -14.43 -1.88
CA TYR A 150 2.93 -14.79 -3.01
C TYR A 150 3.30 -13.58 -3.87
N VAL A 151 2.33 -12.74 -4.21
CA VAL A 151 2.57 -11.49 -4.97
C VAL A 151 3.53 -10.57 -4.22
N SER A 152 3.43 -10.50 -2.90
CA SER A 152 4.35 -9.73 -2.04
C SER A 152 5.78 -10.24 -2.17
N ILE A 153 5.98 -11.56 -2.09
CA ILE A 153 7.29 -12.20 -2.30
C ILE A 153 7.83 -11.86 -3.69
N LEU A 154 7.01 -11.96 -4.72
CA LEU A 154 7.42 -11.63 -6.10
C LEU A 154 7.74 -10.14 -6.28
N LYS A 155 7.11 -9.24 -5.52
CA LYS A 155 7.46 -7.81 -5.49
C LYS A 155 8.86 -7.59 -4.91
N ASP A 156 9.22 -8.25 -3.82
CA ASP A 156 10.58 -8.17 -3.25
C ASP A 156 11.65 -8.70 -4.21
N LEU A 157 11.33 -9.78 -4.91
CA LEU A 157 12.22 -10.37 -5.92
C LEU A 157 12.22 -9.58 -7.25
N GLU A 158 11.59 -8.41 -7.27
CA GLU A 158 11.50 -7.51 -8.43
C GLU A 158 10.99 -8.19 -9.71
N VAL A 159 10.16 -9.24 -9.55
CA VAL A 159 9.54 -9.90 -10.70
C VAL A 159 8.61 -8.90 -11.38
N PRO A 160 8.71 -8.67 -12.71
CA PRO A 160 7.88 -7.68 -13.39
C PRO A 160 6.38 -7.95 -13.21
N ALA A 161 5.57 -6.90 -13.06
CA ALA A 161 4.12 -7.02 -12.82
C ALA A 161 3.41 -7.92 -13.86
N ILE A 162 3.78 -7.82 -15.13
CA ILE A 162 3.24 -8.65 -16.23
C ILE A 162 3.55 -10.16 -16.10
N LYS A 163 4.51 -10.53 -15.24
CA LYS A 163 4.88 -11.92 -14.93
C LYS A 163 4.35 -12.39 -13.59
N ARG A 164 3.70 -11.53 -12.81
CA ARG A 164 3.07 -11.90 -11.54
C ARG A 164 1.70 -12.54 -11.84
N PRO A 165 1.22 -13.46 -10.98
CA PRO A 165 -0.18 -13.86 -11.01
C PRO A 165 -1.06 -12.64 -10.90
N ASP A 166 -2.20 -12.67 -11.58
CA ASP A 166 -3.30 -11.79 -11.23
C ASP A 166 -3.87 -12.26 -9.88
N ILE A 167 -3.99 -11.35 -8.92
CA ILE A 167 -4.51 -11.67 -7.58
C ILE A 167 -5.94 -12.21 -7.69
N ASP A 168 -6.70 -11.73 -8.68
CA ASP A 168 -8.08 -12.14 -8.93
C ASP A 168 -8.18 -13.48 -9.70
N LEU A 169 -7.09 -13.91 -10.36
CA LEU A 169 -7.02 -15.21 -11.05
C LEU A 169 -6.40 -16.27 -10.14
N ILE A 170 -7.18 -16.64 -9.13
CA ILE A 170 -7.21 -17.96 -8.48
C ILE A 170 -5.81 -18.58 -8.32
N ILE A 171 -5.06 -18.16 -7.29
CA ILE A 171 -4.13 -19.10 -6.64
C ILE A 171 -4.93 -20.08 -5.79
N GLY A 172 -5.73 -20.92 -6.45
CA GLY A 172 -6.33 -22.09 -5.81
C GLY A 172 -5.24 -23.02 -5.28
N LYS A 173 -5.63 -24.12 -4.62
CA LYS A 173 -4.66 -25.16 -4.19
C LYS A 173 -3.74 -25.68 -5.31
N ASP A 174 -4.10 -25.43 -6.57
CA ASP A 174 -3.44 -25.97 -7.77
C ASP A 174 -2.68 -24.91 -8.60
N TYR A 175 -2.60 -23.65 -8.14
CA TYR A 175 -1.80 -22.67 -8.88
C TYR A 175 -0.31 -22.90 -8.61
N PRO A 176 0.52 -22.95 -9.67
CA PRO A 176 1.92 -23.28 -9.53
C PRO A 176 2.66 -22.13 -8.82
N ILE A 177 2.99 -22.36 -7.55
CA ILE A 177 3.97 -21.56 -6.82
C ILE A 177 5.34 -21.89 -7.41
N ASP A 178 6.09 -20.85 -7.76
CA ASP A 178 7.49 -21.01 -8.19
C ASP A 178 8.36 -21.25 -6.95
N GLU A 179 8.55 -22.52 -6.59
CA GLU A 179 9.34 -22.93 -5.43
C GLU A 179 10.79 -22.43 -5.49
N GLU A 180 11.37 -22.21 -6.68
CA GLU A 180 12.71 -21.62 -6.81
C GLU A 180 12.72 -20.18 -6.31
N LYS A 181 11.68 -19.41 -6.66
CA LYS A 181 11.50 -18.04 -6.16
C LYS A 181 11.26 -18.00 -4.66
N ILE A 182 10.49 -18.94 -4.12
CA ILE A 182 10.28 -19.03 -2.68
C ILE A 182 11.60 -19.31 -1.95
N GLU A 183 12.42 -20.23 -2.45
CA GLU A 183 13.74 -20.53 -1.86
C GLU A 183 14.73 -19.37 -2.01
N GLU A 184 14.66 -18.61 -3.12
CA GLU A 184 15.42 -17.36 -3.28
C GLU A 184 15.05 -16.33 -2.20
N PHE A 185 13.75 -16.14 -1.97
CA PHE A 185 13.24 -15.22 -0.94
C PHE A 185 13.64 -15.66 0.47
N LYS A 186 13.47 -16.95 0.82
CA LYS A 186 13.88 -17.48 2.12
C LYS A 186 15.36 -17.23 2.38
N LYS A 187 16.26 -17.56 1.43
CA LYS A 187 17.70 -17.32 1.58
C LYS A 187 18.07 -15.85 1.83
N ARG A 188 17.22 -14.91 1.43
CA ARG A 188 17.44 -13.48 1.62
C ARG A 188 17.15 -13.03 3.06
N TYR A 189 16.23 -13.70 3.77
CA TYR A 189 15.67 -13.18 5.03
C TYR A 189 15.55 -14.19 6.19
N LEU A 190 15.55 -15.50 5.93
CA LEU A 190 15.33 -16.58 6.90
C LEU A 190 16.54 -17.52 6.98
#